data_AF-A0A1K2H616-F1
#
_entry.id   AF-A0A1K2H616-F1
#
_cell.length_a   1.000
_cell.length_b   1.000
_cell.length_c   1.000
_cell.angle_alpha   90.00
_cell.angle_beta   90.00
_cell.angle_gamma   90.00
#
_symmetry.space_group_name_H-M   'P 1'
#
loop_
_entity.id
_entity.type
_entity.pdbx_description
1 polymer ?
#
loop_
_entity_poly.entity_id
_entity_poly.type
_entity_poly.pdbx_seq_one_letter_code
_entity_poly.pdbx_strand_id
1 'polypeptide(L)' 'MDYKQFFADVENWIYECNNQAAKLGFMTDGFWDWVVKSLEEFTKKYNNEKLAMKQASMLLEWLDELWKDMKNA' A
#
# COMPACT_ATOMS: atom_id res chain seq x y z
N MET A 1 5.47 -7.96 -17.89
CA MET A 1 4.40 -7.60 -16.95
C MET A 1 3.13 -7.38 -17.75
N ASP A 2 1.98 -7.85 -17.28
CA ASP A 2 0.68 -7.41 -17.80
C ASP A 2 0.31 -6.09 -17.12
N TYR A 3 0.37 -4.98 -17.84
CA TYR A 3 0.13 -3.65 -17.28
C TYR A 3 -1.34 -3.41 -16.90
N LYS A 4 -2.29 -4.03 -17.63
CA LYS A 4 -3.71 -3.89 -17.32
C LYS A 4 -4.01 -4.56 -15.99
N GLN A 5 -3.50 -5.79 -15.83
CA GLN A 5 -3.64 -6.51 -14.57
C GLN A 5 -2.90 -5.82 -13.43
N PHE A 6 -1.69 -5.30 -13.69
CA PHE A 6 -0.92 -4.52 -12.71
C PHE A 6 -1.71 -3.36 -12.11
N PHE A 7 -2.27 -2.48 -12.95
CA PHE A 7 -3.02 -1.33 -12.45
C PHE A 7 -4.36 -1.71 -11.81
N ALA A 8 -5.00 -2.80 -12.25
CA ALA A 8 -6.17 -3.35 -11.55
C ALA A 8 -5.81 -3.84 -10.14
N ASP A 9 -4.64 -4.45 -9.97
CA ASP A 9 -4.17 -4.90 -8.66
C ASP A 9 -3.74 -3.73 -7.75
N VAL A 10 -3.23 -2.63 -8.32
CA VAL A 10 -3.01 -1.37 -7.57
C VAL A 10 -4.32 -0.82 -7.03
N GLU A 11 -5.35 -0.73 -7.89
CA GLU A 11 -6.69 -0.30 -7.49
C GLU A 11 -7.26 -1.19 -6.37
N ASN A 12 -7.19 -2.52 -6.55
CA ASN A 12 -7.65 -3.47 -5.53
C ASN A 12 -6.89 -3.31 -4.20
N TRP A 13 -5.59 -3.08 -4.23
CA TRP A 13 -4.79 -2.86 -3.02
C TRP A 13 -5.23 -1.60 -2.27
N ILE A 14 -5.58 -0.51 -2.97
CA ILE A 14 -6.08 0.72 -2.34
C ILE A 14 -7.41 0.46 -1.61
N TYR A 15 -8.34 -0.26 -2.23
CA TYR A 15 -9.60 -0.62 -1.55
C TYR A 15 -9.37 -1.49 -0.32
N GLU A 16 -8.47 -2.46 -0.41
CA GLU A 16 -8.14 -3.31 0.73
C GLU A 16 -7.41 -2.53 1.83
N CYS A 17 -6.53 -1.60 1.47
CA CYS A 17 -5.88 -0.70 2.42
C CYS A 17 -6.91 0.08 3.25
N ASN A 18 -7.96 0.61 2.62
CA ASN A 18 -9.05 1.30 3.32
C ASN A 18 -9.81 0.35 4.27
N ASN A 19 -10.10 -0.88 3.84
CA ASN A 19 -10.75 -1.88 4.68
C ASN A 19 -9.90 -2.23 5.91
N GLN A 20 -8.58 -2.36 5.72
CA GLN A 20 -7.65 -2.69 6.80
C GLN A 20 -7.42 -1.50 7.73
N ALA A 21 -7.40 -0.26 7.23
CA ALA A 21 -7.37 0.93 8.06
C ALA A 21 -8.58 1.01 8.99
N ALA A 22 -9.77 0.66 8.50
CA ALA A 22 -10.99 0.60 9.31
C ALA A 22 -10.98 -0.57 10.33
N LYS A 23 -10.42 -1.72 9.94
CA LYS A 23 -10.40 -2.94 10.76
C LYS A 23 -9.34 -2.93 11.86
N LEU A 24 -8.12 -2.53 11.51
CA LEU A 24 -6.94 -2.56 12.39
C LEU A 24 -6.74 -1.22 13.11
N GLY A 25 -7.34 -0.15 12.60
CA GLY A 25 -7.08 1.21 13.03
C GLY A 25 -5.82 1.77 12.37
N PHE A 26 -5.98 2.81 11.57
CA PHE A 26 -4.93 3.44 10.77
C PHE A 26 -3.65 3.83 11.56
N MET A 27 -3.80 4.21 12.84
CA MET A 27 -2.69 4.67 13.68
C MET A 27 -1.98 3.52 14.42
N THR A 28 -2.36 2.27 14.21
CA THR A 28 -1.80 1.13 14.96
C THR A 28 -0.65 0.47 14.22
N ASP A 29 0.29 -0.09 14.97
CA ASP A 29 1.39 -0.90 14.41
C ASP A 29 0.86 -2.07 13.57
N GLY A 30 -0.30 -2.63 13.94
CA GLY A 30 -0.93 -3.72 13.19
C GLY A 30 -1.31 -3.33 11.77
N PHE A 31 -1.79 -2.10 11.56
CA PHE A 31 -2.07 -1.60 10.21
C PHE A 31 -0.77 -1.42 9.41
N TRP A 32 0.26 -0.81 10.00
CA TRP A 32 1.53 -0.57 9.30
C TRP A 32 2.30 -1.86 8.98
N ASP A 33 2.26 -2.85 9.87
CA ASP A 33 2.76 -4.20 9.60
C ASP A 33 2.07 -4.83 8.39
N TRP A 34 0.75 -4.65 8.27
CA TRP A 34 0.00 -5.14 7.13
C TRP A 34 0.36 -4.40 5.83
N VAL A 35 0.49 -3.07 5.89
CA VAL A 35 0.90 -2.24 4.74
C VAL A 35 2.25 -2.72 4.19
N VAL A 36 3.26 -2.85 5.04
CA VAL A 36 4.61 -3.25 4.61
C VAL A 36 4.60 -4.66 4.00
N LYS A 37 3.96 -5.63 4.67
CA LYS A 37 3.90 -7.02 4.18
C LYS A 37 3.14 -7.13 2.85
N SER A 38 1.98 -6.48 2.74
CA SER A 38 1.16 -6.56 1.53
C SER A 38 1.83 -5.86 0.33
N LEU A 39 2.56 -4.76 0.54
CA LEU A 39 3.35 -4.12 -0.52
C LEU A 39 4.55 -4.96 -0.94
N GLU A 40 5.21 -5.67 -0.02
CA GLU A 40 6.27 -6.63 -0.35
C GLU A 40 5.73 -7.80 -1.19
N GLU A 41 4.57 -8.35 -0.83
CA GLU A 41 3.89 -9.39 -1.62
C GLU A 41 3.47 -8.88 -3.00
N PHE A 42 2.96 -7.66 -3.06
CA PHE A 42 2.59 -7.00 -4.32
C PHE A 42 3.78 -6.88 -5.27
N THR A 43 4.94 -6.39 -4.81
CA THR A 43 6.12 -6.24 -5.68
C THR A 43 6.68 -7.60 -6.11
N LYS A 44 6.69 -8.60 -5.22
CA LYS A 44 7.08 -9.99 -5.55
C LYS A 44 6.21 -10.62 -6.62
N LYS A 45 4.89 -10.37 -6.62
CA LYS A 45 3.95 -10.84 -7.67
C LYS A 45 4.39 -10.39 -9.07
N TYR A 46 5.03 -9.23 -9.18
CA TYR A 46 5.57 -8.70 -10.43
C TYR A 46 7.08 -8.86 -10.56
N ASN A 47 7.66 -9.82 -9.85
CA ASN A 47 9.08 -10.16 -9.88
C ASN A 47 10.00 -8.95 -9.58
N ASN A 48 9.58 -8.08 -8.66
CA ASN A 48 10.28 -6.86 -8.25
C ASN A 48 10.65 -5.94 -9.43
N GLU A 49 9.83 -5.93 -10.48
CA GLU A 49 10.04 -5.03 -11.61
C GLU A 49 9.99 -3.56 -11.15
N LYS A 50 10.76 -2.70 -11.82
CA LYS A 50 11.03 -1.32 -11.41
C LYS A 50 9.76 -0.48 -11.24
N LEU A 51 8.77 -0.61 -12.12
CA LEU A 51 7.49 0.09 -11.99
C LEU A 51 6.71 -0.38 -10.77
N ALA A 52 6.66 -1.69 -10.52
CA ALA A 52 5.98 -2.25 -9.34
C ALA A 52 6.62 -1.75 -8.03
N MET A 53 7.95 -1.76 -7.96
CA MET A 53 8.69 -1.21 -6.81
C MET A 53 8.39 0.28 -6.61
N LYS A 54 8.41 1.08 -7.69
CA LYS A 54 8.09 2.52 -7.62
C LYS A 54 6.66 2.79 -7.18
N GLN A 55 5.72 2.00 -7.68
CA GLN A 55 4.31 2.11 -7.32
C GLN A 55 4.10 1.79 -5.83
N ALA A 56 4.75 0.74 -5.31
CA ALA A 56 4.68 0.40 -3.90
C ALA A 56 5.29 1.49 -2.99
N SER A 57 6.44 2.07 -3.38
CA SER A 57 7.03 3.20 -2.66
C SER A 57 6.09 4.42 -2.63
N MET A 58 5.48 4.77 -3.76
CA MET A 58 4.54 5.89 -3.81
C MET A 58 3.31 5.67 -2.92
N LEU A 59 2.76 4.45 -2.91
CA LEU A 59 1.61 4.12 -2.04
C LEU A 59 1.98 4.19 -0.55
N LEU A 60 3.18 3.78 -0.18
CA LEU A 60 3.69 3.90 1.18
C LEU A 60 3.90 5.38 1.58
N GLU A 61 4.50 6.17 0.69
CA GLU A 61 4.70 7.62 0.89
C GLU A 61 3.36 8.35 1.08
N TRP A 62 2.36 8.04 0.26
CA TRP A 62 1.01 8.59 0.40
C TRP A 62 0.39 8.30 1.79
N LEU A 63 0.54 7.08 2.30
CA LEU A 63 0.03 6.74 3.63
C LEU A 63 0.80 7.47 4.75
N ASP A 64 2.12 7.61 4.62
CA ASP A 64 2.95 8.32 5.58
C ASP A 64 2.60 9.82 5.62
N GLU A 65 2.32 10.44 4.47
CA GLU A 65 1.79 11.80 4.38
C GLU A 65 0.45 11.94 5.13
N LEU A 66 -0.51 11.04 4.87
CA LEU A 66 -1.79 11.03 5.58
C LEU A 66 -1.62 10.87 7.11
N TRP A 67 -0.69 10.04 7.54
CA TRP A 67 -0.38 9.86 8.96
C TRP A 67 0.20 11.11 9.61
N LYS A 68 1.12 11.78 8.91
CA LYS A 68 1.67 13.07 9.37
C LYS A 68 0.59 14.12 9.48
N ASP A 69 -0.31 14.21 8.50
CA ASP A 69 -1.42 15.16 8.52
C ASP A 69 -2.36 14.91 9.70
N MET A 70 -2.73 13.66 9.96
CA MET A 70 -3.58 13.31 11.12
C MET A 70 -2.91 13.56 12.47
N LYS A 71 -1.59 13.38 12.56
CA LYS A 71 -0.83 13.63 13.80
C LYS A 71 -0.67 15.13 14.09
N ASN A 72 -0.66 15.95 13.05
CA ASN A 72 -0.51 17.40 13.15
C ASN A 72 -1.85 18.17 13.22
N ALA A 73 -2.98 17.47 13.09
CA ALA A 73 -4.34 18.02 13.19
C ALA A 73 -4.84 18.05 14.65
#